data_AF-A0A702BKM0-F1
#
_entry.id   AF-A0A702BKM0-F1
#
_cell.length_a   1.000
_cell.length_b   1.000
_cell.length_c   1.000
_cell.angle_alpha   90.00
_cell.angle_beta   90.00
_cell.angle_gamma   90.00
#
_symmetry.space_group_name_H-M   'P 1'
#
loop_
_entity.id
_entity.type
_entity.pdbx_description
1 polymer ?
#
loop_
_entity_poly.entity_id
_entity_poly.type
_entity_poly.pdbx_seq_one_letter_code
_entity_poly.pdbx_strand_id
1 'polypeptide(L)'
;MPVTLHFGNQQNYMLNETRLAQLLSADKEKATYRGYWNKLQDHFTSEKQDHALEVLHGMLYGHARNEPGEMEINVEGMSKIYAFKHLQRLACSADQDLFRIQMDASQTQLLFMIGDTVISQSSIQDTLNLSENAVVKSMDRAERELFLKICEMIGSTITWHADLLQGSASTLRKEVAGNAQIKEAVYKMMRPDEAPDHRLVEWRGSLTEKEESILACINADSFDIITQFCKLGYREVQSEVSFSMIHPCITYLLHSYSPITEFKDTNTAFLNNFNQDYDNYHSNKRDIDPILEQIYLTHEHSLHIGKNNCSRNILML
;
A
#
# COMPACT_ATOMS: atom_id res chain seq x y z
N MET A 1 -59.42 -19.41 -20.84
CA MET A 1 -58.91 -19.16 -19.46
C MET A 1 -57.99 -20.31 -19.11
N PRO A 2 -56.69 -20.09 -18.84
CA PRO A 2 -55.85 -21.14 -18.29
C PRO A 2 -55.98 -21.16 -16.76
N VAL A 3 -56.19 -22.36 -16.21
CA VAL A 3 -56.26 -22.62 -14.78
C VAL A 3 -54.84 -22.91 -14.28
N THR A 4 -54.44 -22.20 -13.22
CA THR A 4 -53.16 -22.34 -12.53
C THR A 4 -53.06 -23.66 -11.76
N LEU A 5 -51.90 -24.30 -11.77
CA LEU A 5 -51.50 -25.28 -10.75
C LEU A 5 -50.12 -24.90 -10.19
N HIS A 6 -50.06 -24.75 -8.86
CA HIS A 6 -48.86 -24.44 -8.08
C HIS A 6 -48.07 -25.71 -7.75
N PHE A 7 -46.74 -25.61 -7.71
CA PHE A 7 -45.91 -26.59 -7.02
C PHE A 7 -44.81 -25.89 -6.23
N GLY A 8 -44.88 -26.04 -4.90
CA GLY A 8 -43.84 -25.65 -3.95
C GLY A 8 -42.64 -26.59 -4.01
N ASN A 9 -41.50 -26.03 -3.58
CA ASN A 9 -40.16 -26.60 -3.50
C ASN A 9 -40.06 -28.07 -3.07
N GLN A 10 -39.13 -28.80 -3.70
CA GLN A 10 -37.89 -29.32 -3.09
C GLN A 10 -37.13 -30.14 -4.15
N GLN A 11 -36.21 -29.50 -4.86
CA GLN A 11 -35.43 -30.14 -5.93
C GLN A 11 -34.38 -31.09 -5.34
N ASN A 12 -34.58 -32.38 -5.58
CA ASN A 12 -33.52 -33.38 -5.62
C ASN A 12 -32.62 -33.09 -6.84
N TYR A 13 -31.34 -32.83 -6.60
CA TYR A 13 -30.34 -32.65 -7.64
C TYR A 13 -30.07 -33.97 -8.36
N MET A 14 -30.60 -34.16 -9.57
CA MET A 14 -30.10 -35.20 -10.48
C MET A 14 -28.88 -34.68 -11.25
N LEU A 15 -27.74 -35.32 -11.01
CA LEU A 15 -26.52 -35.23 -11.82
C LEU A 15 -26.82 -35.79 -13.22
N ASN A 16 -26.77 -34.96 -14.26
CA ASN A 16 -26.80 -35.42 -15.65
C ASN A 16 -25.37 -35.55 -16.22
N GLU A 17 -25.23 -36.33 -17.29
CA GLU A 17 -23.95 -36.62 -17.97
C GLU A 17 -23.22 -35.37 -18.47
N THR A 18 -23.91 -34.28 -18.77
CA THR A 18 -23.31 -32.99 -19.16
C THR A 18 -22.59 -32.32 -17.99
N ARG A 19 -23.10 -32.45 -16.76
CA ARG A 19 -22.43 -31.97 -15.53
C ARG A 19 -21.25 -32.85 -15.13
N LEU A 20 -21.34 -34.17 -15.34
CA LEU A 20 -20.23 -35.10 -15.15
C LEU A 20 -19.11 -34.88 -16.20
N ALA A 21 -19.47 -34.58 -17.45
CA ALA A 21 -18.52 -34.21 -18.51
C ALA A 21 -17.85 -32.85 -18.26
N GLN A 22 -18.54 -31.89 -17.62
CA GLN A 22 -17.94 -30.62 -17.18
C GLN A 22 -17.03 -30.76 -15.95
N LEU A 23 -17.33 -31.70 -15.04
CA LEU A 23 -16.46 -32.07 -13.91
C LEU A 23 -15.20 -32.83 -14.35
N LEU A 24 -15.26 -33.56 -15.47
CA LEU A 24 -14.17 -34.36 -16.04
C LEU A 24 -13.50 -33.70 -17.26
N SER A 25 -13.90 -32.47 -17.59
CA SER A 25 -13.35 -31.68 -18.69
C SER A 25 -11.89 -31.30 -18.40
N ALA A 26 -10.99 -31.59 -19.33
CA ALA A 26 -9.56 -31.27 -19.25
C ALA A 26 -9.23 -29.77 -19.42
N ASP A 27 -10.23 -28.89 -19.33
CA ASP A 27 -10.09 -27.45 -19.42
C ASP A 27 -9.84 -26.87 -18.02
N LYS A 28 -8.55 -26.78 -17.64
CA LYS A 28 -8.06 -26.39 -16.31
C LYS A 28 -8.56 -25.02 -15.85
N GLU A 29 -8.96 -24.13 -16.76
CA GLU A 29 -9.35 -22.75 -16.41
C GLU A 29 -10.76 -22.65 -15.83
N LYS A 30 -11.74 -23.41 -16.36
CA LYS A 30 -13.12 -23.38 -15.85
C LYS A 30 -13.33 -24.19 -14.56
N ALA A 31 -12.57 -25.26 -14.37
CA ALA A 31 -12.68 -26.13 -13.20
C ALA A 31 -12.15 -25.43 -11.92
N THR A 32 -11.06 -24.69 -12.03
CA THR A 32 -10.41 -24.02 -10.88
C THR A 32 -11.24 -22.82 -10.40
N TYR A 33 -11.77 -22.02 -11.33
CA TYR A 33 -12.66 -20.90 -11.07
C TYR A 33 -13.96 -21.30 -10.36
N ARG A 34 -14.68 -22.30 -10.89
CA ARG A 34 -15.88 -22.83 -10.20
C ARG A 34 -15.53 -23.48 -8.87
N GLY A 35 -14.34 -24.07 -8.75
CA GLY A 35 -13.86 -24.66 -7.50
C GLY A 35 -13.71 -23.64 -6.37
N TYR A 36 -13.06 -22.49 -6.63
CA TYR A 36 -12.96 -21.40 -5.66
C TYR A 36 -14.31 -20.72 -5.43
N TRP A 37 -15.04 -20.40 -6.50
CA TRP A 37 -16.35 -19.75 -6.37
C TRP A 37 -17.36 -20.59 -5.57
N ASN A 38 -17.43 -21.90 -5.78
CA ASN A 38 -18.33 -22.78 -5.03
C ASN A 38 -18.05 -22.77 -3.52
N LYS A 39 -16.80 -22.49 -3.11
CA LYS A 39 -16.42 -22.35 -1.69
C LYS A 39 -16.69 -20.95 -1.14
N LEU A 40 -16.79 -19.95 -2.01
CA LEU A 40 -16.85 -18.53 -1.65
C LEU A 40 -18.25 -17.94 -1.76
N GLN A 41 -19.12 -18.48 -2.62
CA GLN A 41 -20.45 -17.95 -2.91
C GLN A 41 -21.33 -17.78 -1.65
N ASP A 42 -21.13 -18.64 -0.64
CA ASP A 42 -21.91 -18.64 0.60
C ASP A 42 -21.59 -17.42 1.49
N HIS A 43 -20.44 -16.76 1.26
CA HIS A 43 -20.04 -15.53 1.95
C HIS A 43 -20.66 -14.26 1.36
N PHE A 44 -21.38 -14.38 0.24
CA PHE A 44 -22.00 -13.26 -0.47
C PHE A 44 -23.51 -13.42 -0.50
N THR A 45 -24.23 -12.33 -0.22
CA THR A 45 -25.68 -12.25 -0.45
C THR A 45 -26.00 -12.48 -1.93
N SER A 46 -27.14 -13.12 -2.24
CA SER A 46 -27.56 -13.45 -3.61
C SER A 46 -27.49 -12.28 -4.60
N GLU A 47 -27.79 -11.06 -4.15
CA GLU A 47 -27.75 -9.83 -4.98
C GLU A 47 -26.33 -9.38 -5.35
N LYS A 48 -25.30 -9.83 -4.63
CA LYS A 48 -23.89 -9.44 -4.83
C LYS A 48 -23.02 -10.55 -5.43
N GLN A 49 -23.59 -11.73 -5.64
CA GLN A 49 -22.85 -12.90 -6.09
C GLN A 49 -22.26 -12.71 -7.49
N ASP A 50 -23.04 -12.22 -8.45
CA ASP A 50 -22.55 -11.97 -9.81
C ASP A 50 -21.42 -10.92 -9.82
N HIS A 51 -21.56 -9.86 -9.02
CA HIS A 51 -20.53 -8.82 -8.91
C HIS A 51 -19.25 -9.31 -8.23
N ALA A 52 -19.37 -10.10 -7.16
CA ALA A 52 -18.21 -10.72 -6.50
C ALA A 52 -17.47 -11.69 -7.42
N LEU A 53 -18.21 -12.38 -8.29
CA LEU A 53 -17.68 -13.30 -9.28
C LEU A 53 -16.86 -12.57 -10.36
N GLU A 54 -17.35 -11.44 -10.87
CA GLU A 54 -16.61 -10.58 -11.81
C GLU A 54 -15.31 -10.04 -11.20
N VAL A 55 -15.37 -9.58 -9.95
CA VAL A 55 -14.19 -9.07 -9.23
C VAL A 55 -13.16 -10.19 -9.01
N LEU A 56 -13.60 -11.39 -8.61
CA LEU A 56 -12.73 -12.56 -8.45
C LEU A 56 -12.08 -12.95 -9.78
N HIS A 57 -12.84 -12.94 -10.87
CA HIS A 57 -12.31 -13.22 -12.21
C HIS A 57 -11.24 -12.20 -12.62
N GLY A 58 -11.53 -10.91 -12.45
CA GLY A 58 -10.58 -9.83 -12.77
C GLY A 58 -9.29 -9.89 -11.93
N MET A 59 -9.38 -10.29 -10.66
CA MET A 59 -8.24 -10.46 -9.77
C MET A 59 -7.34 -11.65 -10.17
N LEU A 60 -7.94 -12.76 -10.63
CA LEU A 60 -7.21 -13.98 -10.98
C LEU A 60 -6.56 -13.94 -12.37
N TYR A 61 -7.22 -13.30 -13.34
CA TYR A 61 -6.82 -13.37 -14.74
C TYR A 61 -6.40 -12.02 -15.35
N GLY A 62 -6.52 -10.93 -14.59
CA GLY A 62 -6.19 -9.57 -15.06
C GLY A 62 -7.18 -9.03 -16.10
N HIS A 63 -7.01 -7.76 -16.46
CA HIS A 63 -7.72 -7.14 -17.59
C HIS A 63 -6.71 -6.88 -18.70
N ALA A 64 -6.93 -7.42 -19.89
CA ALA A 64 -6.08 -7.13 -21.03
C ALA A 64 -6.23 -5.65 -21.41
N ARG A 65 -5.21 -4.84 -21.13
CA ARG A 65 -5.09 -3.46 -21.63
C ARG A 65 -3.73 -3.34 -22.26
N ASN A 66 -3.68 -3.20 -23.57
CA ASN A 66 -2.54 -2.74 -24.34
C ASN A 66 -3.10 -2.25 -25.68
N GLU A 67 -3.56 -1.00 -25.70
CA GLU A 67 -3.80 -0.32 -26.97
C GLU A 67 -2.45 0.12 -27.58
N PRO A 68 -2.27 0.05 -28.92
CA PRO A 68 -1.00 0.43 -29.54
C PRO A 68 -0.67 1.91 -29.29
N GLY A 69 0.44 2.19 -28.61
CA GLY A 69 0.95 3.55 -28.37
C GLY A 69 0.93 4.03 -26.91
N GLU A 70 0.35 3.26 -25.99
CA GLU A 70 0.45 3.50 -24.55
C GLU A 70 1.75 2.90 -23.97
N MET A 71 2.36 3.58 -22.99
CA MET A 71 3.52 3.03 -22.27
C MET A 71 3.10 1.79 -21.48
N GLU A 72 3.93 0.74 -21.51
CA GLU A 72 3.67 -0.47 -20.74
C GLU A 72 3.70 -0.16 -19.24
N ILE A 73 2.65 -0.58 -18.52
CA ILE A 73 2.50 -0.39 -17.08
C ILE A 73 2.45 -1.74 -16.36
N ASN A 74 3.08 -1.79 -15.18
CA ASN A 74 3.01 -2.90 -14.26
C ASN A 74 2.23 -2.49 -13.01
N VAL A 75 0.94 -2.85 -13.01
CA VAL A 75 -0.02 -2.51 -11.94
C VAL A 75 -0.75 -3.73 -11.38
N GLU A 76 -0.34 -4.93 -11.76
CA GLU A 76 -1.05 -6.17 -11.42
C GLU A 76 -1.12 -6.37 -9.89
N GLY A 77 0.01 -6.22 -9.19
CA GLY A 77 0.06 -6.35 -7.73
C GLY A 77 -0.83 -5.34 -7.01
N MET A 78 -0.77 -4.06 -7.41
CA MET A 78 -1.63 -3.00 -6.87
C MET A 78 -3.11 -3.27 -7.12
N SER A 79 -3.44 -3.71 -8.33
CA SER A 79 -4.81 -4.02 -8.74
C SER A 79 -5.37 -5.21 -7.97
N LYS A 80 -4.55 -6.25 -7.71
CA LYS A 80 -4.94 -7.40 -6.87
C LYS A 80 -5.23 -7.00 -5.43
N ILE A 81 -4.42 -6.11 -4.84
CA ILE A 81 -4.68 -5.59 -3.48
C ILE A 81 -6.03 -4.88 -3.41
N TYR A 82 -6.28 -3.95 -4.33
CA TYR A 82 -7.55 -3.24 -4.38
C TYR A 82 -8.73 -4.18 -4.67
N ALA A 83 -8.62 -5.06 -5.67
CA ALA A 83 -9.67 -6.01 -6.02
C ALA A 83 -10.01 -6.95 -4.86
N PHE A 84 -9.01 -7.44 -4.14
CA PHE A 84 -9.21 -8.28 -2.98
C PHE A 84 -9.92 -7.55 -1.84
N LYS A 85 -9.54 -6.29 -1.58
CA LYS A 85 -10.22 -5.44 -0.59
C LYS A 85 -11.65 -5.09 -0.99
N HIS A 86 -11.89 -4.87 -2.27
CA HIS A 86 -13.23 -4.68 -2.81
C HIS A 86 -14.07 -5.95 -2.66
N LEU A 87 -13.51 -7.12 -2.94
CA LEU A 87 -14.16 -8.42 -2.71
C LEU A 87 -14.51 -8.63 -1.23
N GLN A 88 -13.60 -8.30 -0.31
CA GLN A 88 -13.85 -8.32 1.13
C GLN A 88 -15.06 -7.44 1.52
N ARG A 89 -15.20 -6.23 0.95
CA ARG A 89 -16.33 -5.33 1.24
C ARG A 89 -17.68 -5.84 0.70
N LEU A 90 -17.67 -6.70 -0.32
CA LEU A 90 -18.87 -7.32 -0.86
C LEU A 90 -19.38 -8.47 0.00
N ALA A 91 -18.49 -9.10 0.77
CA ALA A 91 -18.84 -10.20 1.67
C ALA A 91 -19.75 -9.73 2.82
N CYS A 92 -20.52 -10.66 3.38
CA CYS A 92 -21.32 -10.46 4.57
C CYS A 92 -20.44 -9.95 5.73
N SER A 93 -20.95 -9.01 6.54
CA SER A 93 -20.15 -8.38 7.61
C SER A 93 -19.51 -9.36 8.58
N ALA A 94 -20.16 -10.51 8.85
CA ALA A 94 -19.63 -11.57 9.71
C ALA A 94 -18.41 -12.30 9.11
N ASP A 95 -18.26 -12.28 7.78
CA ASP A 95 -17.24 -13.05 7.05
C ASP A 95 -16.07 -12.17 6.59
N GLN A 96 -16.16 -10.85 6.72
CA GLN A 96 -15.11 -9.94 6.26
C GLN A 96 -13.76 -10.21 6.93
N ASP A 97 -13.75 -10.63 8.20
CA ASP A 97 -12.53 -10.95 8.95
C ASP A 97 -11.80 -12.22 8.46
N LEU A 98 -12.47 -13.02 7.61
CA LEU A 98 -11.87 -14.17 6.94
C LEU A 98 -10.95 -13.74 5.79
N PHE A 99 -11.18 -12.56 5.21
CA PHE A 99 -10.38 -12.03 4.11
C PHE A 99 -9.13 -11.33 4.65
N ARG A 100 -7.96 -11.91 4.39
CA ARG A 100 -6.68 -11.40 4.92
C ARG A 100 -5.63 -11.35 3.83
N ILE A 101 -4.86 -10.28 3.80
CA ILE A 101 -3.61 -10.22 3.05
C ILE A 101 -2.49 -10.43 4.06
N GLN A 102 -1.77 -11.52 3.92
CA GLN A 102 -0.60 -11.83 4.76
C GLN A 102 0.66 -11.75 3.93
N MET A 103 1.80 -11.62 4.60
CA MET A 103 3.09 -11.88 3.95
C MET A 103 3.58 -13.27 4.36
N ASP A 104 4.28 -13.93 3.45
CA ASP A 104 4.98 -15.16 3.76
C ASP A 104 6.10 -14.92 4.81
N ALA A 105 6.71 -16.00 5.31
CA ALA A 105 7.73 -15.91 6.35
C ALA A 105 8.96 -15.08 5.94
N SER A 106 9.28 -15.04 4.64
CA SER A 106 10.39 -14.24 4.12
C SER A 106 10.04 -12.78 3.83
N GLN A 107 8.75 -12.40 3.96
CA GLN A 107 8.21 -11.11 3.56
C GLN A 107 8.52 -10.72 2.10
N THR A 108 8.49 -11.69 1.19
CA THR A 108 8.69 -11.46 -0.24
C THR A 108 7.40 -11.64 -1.06
N GLN A 109 6.40 -12.33 -0.51
CA GLN A 109 5.14 -12.63 -1.19
C GLN A 109 3.96 -12.13 -0.36
N LEU A 110 3.05 -11.42 -1.02
CA LEU A 110 1.71 -11.11 -0.54
C LEU A 110 0.79 -12.29 -0.83
N LEU A 111 0.19 -12.86 0.20
CA LEU A 111 -0.72 -14.00 0.14
C LEU A 111 -2.15 -13.50 0.37
N PHE A 112 -3.02 -13.67 -0.63
CA PHE A 112 -4.43 -13.31 -0.56
C PHE A 112 -5.22 -14.49 -0.02
N MET A 113 -5.71 -14.40 1.20
CA MET A 113 -6.30 -15.51 1.95
C MET A 113 -7.77 -15.30 2.27
N ILE A 114 -8.60 -16.33 2.06
CA ILE A 114 -9.97 -16.37 2.57
C ILE A 114 -10.08 -17.57 3.53
N GLY A 115 -10.26 -17.27 4.81
CA GLY A 115 -10.01 -18.24 5.88
C GLY A 115 -8.55 -18.69 5.84
N ASP A 116 -8.34 -20.00 5.72
CA ASP A 116 -7.00 -20.60 5.62
C ASP A 116 -6.56 -20.89 4.16
N THR A 117 -7.40 -20.53 3.17
CA THR A 117 -7.12 -20.82 1.75
C THR A 117 -6.43 -19.64 1.08
N VAL A 118 -5.23 -19.83 0.56
CA VAL A 118 -4.56 -18.88 -0.33
C VAL A 118 -5.20 -18.97 -1.72
N ILE A 119 -5.83 -17.89 -2.16
CA ILE A 119 -6.52 -17.83 -3.46
C ILE A 119 -5.67 -17.19 -4.57
N SER A 120 -4.67 -16.39 -4.19
CA SER A 120 -3.72 -15.74 -5.10
C SER A 120 -2.49 -15.30 -4.32
N GLN A 121 -1.42 -14.95 -5.05
CA GLN A 121 -0.21 -14.38 -4.48
C GLN A 121 0.40 -13.33 -5.41
N SER A 122 1.22 -12.44 -4.86
CA SER A 122 1.99 -11.46 -5.63
C SER A 122 3.31 -11.15 -4.96
N SER A 123 4.38 -11.07 -5.75
CA SER A 123 5.69 -10.65 -5.27
C SER A 123 5.66 -9.20 -4.82
N ILE A 124 6.39 -8.87 -3.74
CA ILE A 124 6.53 -7.48 -3.30
C ILE A 124 7.29 -6.64 -4.33
N GLN A 125 8.29 -7.21 -5.01
CA GLN A 125 9.04 -6.53 -6.08
C GLN A 125 8.12 -6.18 -7.24
N ASP A 126 7.25 -7.10 -7.67
CA ASP A 126 6.32 -6.85 -8.78
C ASP A 126 5.27 -5.81 -8.38
N THR A 127 4.75 -5.90 -7.14
CA THR A 127 3.79 -4.94 -6.60
C THR A 127 4.36 -3.52 -6.56
N LEU A 128 5.63 -3.39 -6.20
CA LEU A 128 6.36 -2.13 -6.14
C LEU A 128 6.97 -1.72 -7.50
N ASN A 129 6.77 -2.50 -8.55
CA ASN A 129 7.39 -2.28 -9.86
C ASN A 129 8.91 -2.06 -9.78
N LEU A 130 9.60 -2.99 -9.12
CA LEU A 130 11.04 -3.01 -8.93
C LEU A 130 11.72 -4.04 -9.86
N SER A 131 13.04 -3.97 -9.93
CA SER A 131 13.86 -5.03 -10.52
C SER A 131 13.88 -6.27 -9.62
N GLU A 132 14.15 -7.45 -10.20
CA GLU A 132 14.13 -8.72 -9.48
C GLU A 132 15.12 -8.78 -8.30
N ASN A 133 16.25 -8.09 -8.42
CA ASN A 133 17.31 -8.07 -7.41
C ASN A 133 17.15 -6.95 -6.37
N ALA A 134 16.04 -6.20 -6.41
CA ALA A 134 15.81 -5.10 -5.48
C ALA A 134 15.71 -5.61 -4.04
N VAL A 135 16.45 -4.96 -3.14
CA VAL A 135 16.41 -5.26 -1.71
C VAL A 135 15.24 -4.52 -1.07
N VAL A 136 14.29 -5.28 -0.55
CA VAL A 136 13.13 -4.76 0.18
C VAL A 136 13.34 -5.06 1.66
N LYS A 137 13.43 -4.00 2.48
CA LYS A 137 13.55 -4.13 3.94
C LYS A 137 12.27 -4.74 4.53
N SER A 138 12.43 -5.54 5.57
CA SER A 138 11.30 -6.16 6.28
C SER A 138 10.50 -5.10 7.04
N MET A 139 9.19 -5.17 6.94
CA MET A 139 8.26 -4.31 7.65
C MET A 139 7.75 -4.99 8.93
N ASP A 140 7.55 -4.20 9.97
CA ASP A 140 6.77 -4.63 11.12
C ASP A 140 5.26 -4.70 10.80
N ARG A 141 4.45 -5.09 11.78
CA ARG A 141 3.01 -5.23 11.57
C ARG A 141 2.33 -3.90 11.25
N ALA A 142 2.66 -2.82 11.96
CA ALA A 142 2.03 -1.52 11.79
C ALA A 142 2.43 -0.89 10.44
N GLU A 143 3.71 -0.99 10.09
CA GLU A 143 4.24 -0.56 8.79
C GLU A 143 3.58 -1.32 7.64
N ARG A 144 3.40 -2.64 7.78
CA ARG A 144 2.72 -3.46 6.78
C ARG A 144 1.24 -3.11 6.62
N GLU A 145 0.54 -2.82 7.72
CA GLU A 145 -0.86 -2.37 7.68
C GLU A 145 -0.98 -1.03 6.92
N LEU A 146 -0.08 -0.07 7.17
CA LEU A 146 -0.04 1.20 6.45
C LEU A 146 0.36 1.02 4.98
N PHE A 147 1.37 0.19 4.70
CA PHE A 147 1.80 -0.18 3.34
C PHE A 147 0.63 -0.69 2.51
N LEU A 148 -0.13 -1.67 3.04
CA LEU A 148 -1.28 -2.24 2.34
C LEU A 148 -2.38 -1.21 2.11
N LYS A 149 -2.61 -0.30 3.06
CA LYS A 149 -3.59 0.78 2.92
C LYS A 149 -3.20 1.76 1.79
N ILE A 150 -1.91 2.08 1.67
CA ILE A 150 -1.40 2.93 0.57
C ILE A 150 -1.52 2.20 -0.77
N CYS A 151 -1.15 0.91 -0.84
CA CYS A 151 -1.31 0.10 -2.05
C CYS A 151 -2.77 -0.03 -2.48
N GLU A 152 -3.71 -0.19 -1.55
CA GLU A 152 -5.15 -0.20 -1.82
C GLU A 152 -5.61 1.12 -2.42
N MET A 153 -5.15 2.26 -1.88
CA MET A 153 -5.46 3.58 -2.42
C MET A 153 -4.93 3.75 -3.85
N ILE A 154 -3.65 3.43 -4.08
CA ILE A 154 -3.02 3.46 -5.41
C ILE A 154 -3.79 2.58 -6.39
N GLY A 155 -4.09 1.33 -6.01
CA GLY A 155 -4.85 0.40 -6.86
C GLY A 155 -6.25 0.91 -7.18
N SER A 156 -6.94 1.54 -6.22
CA SER A 156 -8.25 2.15 -6.46
C SER A 156 -8.16 3.32 -7.45
N THR A 157 -7.15 4.18 -7.30
CA THR A 157 -6.95 5.34 -8.17
C THR A 157 -6.63 4.90 -9.59
N ILE A 158 -5.77 3.90 -9.76
CA ILE A 158 -5.44 3.31 -11.07
C ILE A 158 -6.69 2.69 -11.72
N THR A 159 -7.54 2.02 -10.93
CA THR A 159 -8.72 1.33 -11.44
C THR A 159 -9.80 2.30 -11.93
N TRP A 160 -10.09 3.35 -11.14
CA TRP A 160 -11.21 4.26 -11.39
C TRP A 160 -10.82 5.53 -12.14
N HIS A 161 -9.54 5.91 -12.13
CA HIS A 161 -9.02 7.14 -12.71
C HIS A 161 -7.81 6.84 -13.60
N ALA A 162 -8.01 5.98 -14.60
CA ALA A 162 -6.96 5.60 -15.55
C ALA A 162 -6.40 6.80 -16.34
N ASP A 163 -7.18 7.87 -16.47
CA ASP A 163 -6.77 9.16 -17.04
C ASP A 163 -5.63 9.84 -16.26
N LEU A 164 -5.54 9.63 -14.95
CA LEU A 164 -4.43 10.17 -14.14
C LEU A 164 -3.08 9.54 -14.50
N LEU A 165 -3.08 8.29 -14.96
CA LEU A 165 -1.89 7.62 -15.48
C LEU A 165 -1.46 8.18 -16.84
N GLN A 166 -2.41 8.60 -17.67
CA GLN A 166 -2.13 9.25 -18.96
C GLN A 166 -1.49 10.63 -18.78
N GLY A 167 -1.76 11.32 -17.66
CA GLY A 167 -1.18 12.63 -17.34
C GLY A 167 0.29 12.56 -16.89
N SER A 168 0.60 11.84 -15.80
CA SER A 168 1.96 11.48 -15.34
C SER A 168 1.91 10.66 -14.05
N ALA A 169 2.98 9.91 -13.75
CA ALA A 169 3.13 9.26 -12.43
C ALA A 169 3.08 10.27 -11.25
N SER A 170 3.45 11.54 -11.48
CA SER A 170 3.37 12.58 -10.45
C SER A 170 1.94 12.97 -10.08
N THR A 171 1.01 12.89 -11.03
CA THR A 171 -0.41 13.19 -10.81
C THR A 171 -1.03 12.12 -9.91
N LEU A 172 -0.76 10.83 -10.20
CA LEU A 172 -1.16 9.72 -9.34
C LEU A 172 -0.67 9.90 -7.90
N ARG A 173 0.62 10.23 -7.72
CA ARG A 173 1.21 10.43 -6.39
C ARG A 173 0.56 11.59 -5.63
N LYS A 174 0.22 12.69 -6.30
CA LYS A 174 -0.48 13.82 -5.68
C LYS A 174 -1.86 13.45 -5.16
N GLU A 175 -2.63 12.66 -5.90
CA GLU A 175 -3.95 12.20 -5.45
C GLU A 175 -3.85 11.26 -4.24
N VAL A 176 -2.87 10.37 -4.25
CA VAL A 176 -2.65 9.41 -3.14
C VAL A 176 -2.13 10.13 -1.90
N ALA A 177 -1.12 10.98 -2.05
CA ALA A 177 -0.54 11.74 -0.95
C ALA A 177 -1.53 12.76 -0.38
N GLY A 178 -2.32 13.41 -1.25
CA GLY A 178 -3.37 14.37 -0.91
C GLY A 178 -4.56 13.76 -0.18
N ASN A 179 -4.72 12.43 -0.20
CA ASN A 179 -5.87 11.75 0.40
C ASN A 179 -5.89 11.88 1.94
N ALA A 180 -6.98 12.42 2.48
CA ALA A 180 -7.12 12.68 3.91
C ALA A 180 -6.96 11.43 4.79
N GLN A 181 -7.45 10.27 4.35
CA GLN A 181 -7.37 9.01 5.13
C GLN A 181 -5.97 8.42 5.14
N ILE A 182 -5.18 8.67 4.08
CA ILE A 182 -3.77 8.27 4.04
C ILE A 182 -2.95 9.23 4.89
N LYS A 183 -3.15 10.54 4.76
CA LYS A 183 -2.51 11.55 5.62
C LYS A 183 -2.73 11.25 7.09
N GLU A 184 -3.97 11.04 7.50
CA GLU A 184 -4.29 10.70 8.89
C GLU A 184 -3.60 9.41 9.34
N ALA A 185 -3.56 8.37 8.50
CA ALA A 185 -2.92 7.11 8.85
C ALA A 185 -1.39 7.22 9.00
N VAL A 186 -0.74 7.98 8.11
CA VAL A 186 0.71 8.23 8.16
C VAL A 186 1.07 9.04 9.40
N TYR A 187 0.35 10.14 9.67
CA TYR A 187 0.57 10.95 10.88
C TYR A 187 0.28 10.18 12.16
N LYS A 188 -0.83 9.43 12.22
CA LYS A 188 -1.15 8.59 13.38
C LYS A 188 -0.05 7.57 13.71
N MET A 189 0.63 7.04 12.69
CA MET A 189 1.73 6.10 12.88
C MET A 189 3.03 6.80 13.29
N MET A 190 3.41 7.88 12.60
CA MET A 190 4.74 8.49 12.74
C MET A 190 4.78 9.65 13.75
N ARG A 191 3.72 10.45 13.86
CA ARG A 191 3.63 11.65 14.69
C ARG A 191 2.22 11.76 15.31
N PRO A 192 1.85 10.85 16.22
CA PRO A 192 0.46 10.71 16.68
C PRO A 192 -0.13 11.96 17.34
N ASP A 193 0.73 12.79 17.96
CA ASP A 193 0.33 14.01 18.66
C ASP A 193 0.44 15.27 17.78
N GLU A 194 0.88 15.13 16.52
CA GLU A 194 0.95 16.21 15.54
C GLU A 194 -0.18 16.08 14.51
N ALA A 195 -0.99 17.12 14.35
CA ALA A 195 -2.03 17.13 13.33
C ALA A 195 -1.42 17.24 11.91
N PRO A 196 -2.04 16.63 10.87
CA PRO A 196 -1.55 16.76 9.49
C PRO A 196 -1.47 18.20 8.96
N ASP A 197 -2.28 19.11 9.51
CA ASP A 197 -2.32 20.54 9.20
C ASP A 197 -1.56 21.41 10.23
N HIS A 198 -0.74 20.78 11.08
CA HIS A 198 0.11 21.48 12.05
C HIS A 198 0.92 22.58 11.36
N ARG A 199 0.93 23.78 11.95
CA ARG A 199 1.63 24.94 11.38
C ARG A 199 3.14 24.75 11.51
N LEU A 200 3.89 25.18 10.50
CA LEU A 200 5.35 25.15 10.60
C LEU A 200 5.83 26.01 11.77
N VAL A 201 6.92 25.56 12.40
CA VAL A 201 7.66 26.32 13.40
C VAL A 201 8.90 26.91 12.74
N GLU A 202 9.08 28.23 12.87
CA GLU A 202 10.25 28.89 12.30
C GLU A 202 11.54 28.45 12.97
N TRP A 203 12.56 28.17 12.16
CA TRP A 203 13.87 27.78 12.62
C TRP A 203 14.52 28.90 13.44
N ARG A 204 14.92 28.57 14.68
CA ARG A 204 15.58 29.50 15.62
C ARG A 204 16.92 29.00 16.14
N GLY A 205 17.33 27.80 15.76
CA GLY A 205 18.56 27.16 16.24
C GLY A 205 19.82 27.56 15.47
N SER A 206 20.96 27.27 16.08
CA SER A 206 22.24 27.18 15.38
C SER A 206 22.78 25.77 15.60
N LEU A 207 22.80 24.96 14.55
CA LEU A 207 23.54 23.71 14.56
C LEU A 207 25.00 24.02 14.21
N THR A 208 25.91 23.27 14.82
CA THR A 208 27.31 23.26 14.41
C THR A 208 27.47 22.51 13.09
N GLU A 209 28.51 22.81 12.31
CA GLU A 209 28.82 22.08 11.06
C GLU A 209 28.94 20.57 11.29
N LYS A 210 29.38 20.17 12.49
CA LYS A 210 29.46 18.76 12.89
C LYS A 210 28.07 18.14 13.02
N GLU A 211 27.13 18.82 13.66
CA GLU A 211 25.76 18.34 13.82
C GLU A 211 25.03 18.30 12.47
N GLU A 212 25.23 19.31 11.61
CA GLU A 212 24.70 19.30 10.24
C GLU A 212 25.24 18.10 9.44
N SER A 213 26.53 17.80 9.56
CA SER A 213 27.16 16.64 8.92
C SER A 213 26.64 15.30 9.45
N ILE A 214 26.34 15.20 10.76
CA ILE A 214 25.72 13.99 11.35
C ILE A 214 24.31 13.81 10.80
N LEU A 215 23.54 14.91 10.73
CA LEU A 215 22.17 14.88 10.21
C LEU A 215 22.12 14.70 8.69
N ALA A 216 23.16 15.01 7.92
CA ALA A 216 23.14 14.89 6.46
C ALA A 216 22.69 13.49 5.99
N CYS A 217 23.07 12.44 6.71
CA CYS A 217 22.74 11.06 6.35
C CYS A 217 21.25 10.71 6.41
N ILE A 218 20.41 11.53 7.07
CA ILE A 218 18.97 11.29 7.10
C ILE A 218 18.24 11.85 5.87
N ASN A 219 18.93 12.52 4.96
CA ASN A 219 18.35 13.12 3.74
C ASN A 219 19.35 13.15 2.58
N ALA A 220 19.69 11.97 2.05
CA ALA A 220 20.57 11.81 0.87
C ALA A 220 21.94 12.52 1.00
N ASP A 221 22.58 12.37 2.16
CA ASP A 221 23.87 13.00 2.51
C ASP A 221 23.91 14.52 2.30
N SER A 222 22.73 15.16 2.37
CA SER A 222 22.56 16.60 2.26
C SER A 222 21.88 17.16 3.50
N PHE A 223 22.21 18.40 3.82
CA PHE A 223 21.58 19.12 4.92
C PHE A 223 20.85 20.36 4.39
N ASP A 224 19.53 20.35 4.54
CA ASP A 224 18.70 21.56 4.39
C ASP A 224 17.57 21.52 5.41
N ILE A 225 17.57 22.52 6.30
CA ILE A 225 16.65 22.60 7.43
C ILE A 225 15.18 22.52 7.02
N ILE A 226 14.79 22.97 5.82
CA ILE A 226 13.38 22.93 5.40
C ILE A 226 12.93 21.56 4.90
N THR A 227 13.85 20.61 4.72
CA THR A 227 13.56 19.26 4.18
C THR A 227 14.07 18.11 5.06
N GLN A 228 14.98 18.38 6.00
CA GLN A 228 15.75 17.37 6.71
C GLN A 228 14.91 16.35 7.48
N PHE A 229 13.74 16.77 7.97
CA PHE A 229 12.94 16.00 8.92
C PHE A 229 11.68 15.39 8.31
N CYS A 230 11.50 15.49 6.98
CA CYS A 230 10.31 14.97 6.28
C CYS A 230 10.12 13.45 6.40
N LYS A 231 11.18 12.70 6.72
CA LYS A 231 11.14 11.24 6.93
C LYS A 231 11.12 10.83 8.41
N LEU A 232 11.13 11.79 9.34
CA LEU A 232 11.19 11.49 10.77
C LEU A 232 9.82 11.53 11.42
N GLY A 233 9.55 10.50 12.22
CA GLY A 233 8.48 10.46 13.20
C GLY A 233 9.02 10.58 14.63
N TYR A 234 8.12 10.93 15.54
CA TYR A 234 8.38 11.10 16.96
C TYR A 234 7.09 10.85 17.74
N ARG A 235 7.25 10.31 18.94
CA ARG A 235 6.17 10.16 19.92
C ARG A 235 6.71 10.41 21.31
N GLU A 236 5.90 10.98 22.18
CA GLU A 236 6.21 11.12 23.59
C GLU A 236 5.63 9.95 24.38
N VAL A 237 6.46 9.32 25.21
CA VAL A 237 6.03 8.28 26.16
C VAL A 237 6.68 8.59 27.49
N GLN A 238 5.87 8.85 28.53
CA GLN A 238 6.36 9.16 29.88
C GLN A 238 7.34 10.35 29.94
N SER A 239 7.16 11.35 29.08
CA SER A 239 8.02 12.54 28.94
C SER A 239 9.39 12.30 28.28
N GLU A 240 9.62 11.11 27.73
CA GLU A 240 10.74 10.84 26.82
C GLU A 240 10.23 10.82 25.38
N VAL A 241 10.92 11.51 24.48
CA VAL A 241 10.62 11.49 23.05
C VAL A 241 11.41 10.37 22.37
N SER A 242 10.71 9.52 21.63
CA SER A 242 11.35 8.50 20.80
C SER A 242 11.22 8.85 19.33
N PHE A 243 12.35 8.95 18.63
CA PHE A 243 12.39 9.21 17.20
C PHE A 243 12.41 7.91 16.38
N SER A 244 11.87 7.96 15.18
CA SER A 244 11.91 6.89 14.19
C SER A 244 12.01 7.47 12.78
N MET A 245 12.57 6.70 11.85
CA MET A 245 12.52 7.04 10.43
C MET A 245 11.45 6.19 9.76
N ILE A 246 10.64 6.80 8.89
CA ILE A 246 9.60 6.09 8.15
C ILE A 246 10.22 5.00 7.25
N HIS A 247 9.55 3.85 7.16
CA HIS A 247 10.05 2.71 6.40
C HIS A 247 10.31 3.06 4.91
N PRO A 248 11.42 2.61 4.30
CA PRO A 248 11.78 2.95 2.91
C PRO A 248 10.69 2.65 1.89
N CYS A 249 9.99 1.52 2.01
CA CYS A 249 8.88 1.17 1.12
C CYS A 249 7.71 2.15 1.18
N ILE A 250 7.42 2.70 2.37
CA ILE A 250 6.33 3.65 2.56
C ILE A 250 6.74 4.99 1.94
N THR A 251 7.95 5.48 2.19
CA THR A 251 8.51 6.67 1.54
C THR A 251 8.49 6.53 0.02
N TYR A 252 8.96 5.40 -0.48
CA TYR A 252 8.99 5.09 -1.90
C TYR A 252 7.58 5.16 -2.52
N LEU A 253 6.59 4.50 -1.90
CA LEU A 253 5.21 4.50 -2.39
C LEU A 253 4.59 5.90 -2.45
N LEU A 254 4.84 6.72 -1.42
CA LEU A 254 4.27 8.06 -1.33
C LEU A 254 4.91 9.04 -2.33
N HIS A 255 6.23 8.95 -2.54
CA HIS A 255 6.99 10.02 -3.19
C HIS A 255 7.62 9.66 -4.53
N SER A 256 7.89 8.38 -4.78
CA SER A 256 8.73 7.94 -5.91
C SER A 256 8.10 6.87 -6.79
N TYR A 257 7.06 6.16 -6.34
CA TYR A 257 6.45 5.06 -7.09
C TYR A 257 6.02 5.49 -8.50
N SER A 258 6.36 4.66 -9.48
CA SER A 258 5.94 4.77 -10.86
C SER A 258 5.48 3.40 -11.36
N PRO A 259 4.27 3.30 -11.93
CA PRO A 259 3.77 2.05 -12.53
C PRO A 259 4.37 1.75 -13.90
N ILE A 260 5.15 2.66 -14.51
CA ILE A 260 5.72 2.49 -15.85
C ILE A 260 6.80 1.40 -15.82
N THR A 261 6.68 0.37 -16.66
CA THR A 261 7.56 -0.81 -16.65
C THR A 261 9.01 -0.46 -16.97
N GLU A 262 9.26 0.48 -17.88
CA GLU A 262 10.60 0.96 -18.23
C GLU A 262 11.32 1.62 -17.04
N PHE A 263 10.60 2.03 -15.99
CA PHE A 263 11.16 2.72 -14.83
C PHE A 263 11.54 1.77 -13.69
N LYS A 264 11.52 0.44 -13.89
CA LYS A 264 11.90 -0.54 -12.84
C LYS A 264 13.27 -0.28 -12.22
N ASP A 265 14.27 0.06 -13.04
CA ASP A 265 15.62 0.35 -12.54
C ASP A 265 15.68 1.67 -11.79
N THR A 266 14.97 2.70 -12.28
CA THR A 266 14.85 4.00 -11.59
C THR A 266 14.12 3.87 -10.26
N ASN A 267 13.03 3.10 -10.23
CA ASN A 267 12.29 2.77 -9.02
C ASN A 267 13.18 2.05 -7.99
N THR A 268 13.96 1.08 -8.46
CA THR A 268 14.93 0.36 -7.62
C THR A 268 16.00 1.30 -7.07
N ALA A 269 16.52 2.23 -7.88
CA ALA A 269 17.50 3.22 -7.43
C ALA A 269 16.93 4.14 -6.34
N PHE A 270 15.69 4.61 -6.47
CA PHE A 270 15.03 5.39 -5.42
C PHE A 270 14.90 4.60 -4.12
N LEU A 271 14.41 3.35 -4.19
CA LEU A 271 14.29 2.51 -3.00
C LEU A 271 15.64 2.25 -2.33
N ASN A 272 16.69 2.01 -3.11
CA ASN A 272 18.05 1.81 -2.59
C ASN A 272 18.57 3.06 -1.86
N ASN A 273 18.31 4.26 -2.39
CA ASN A 273 18.66 5.50 -1.69
C ASN A 273 17.91 5.64 -0.36
N PHE A 274 16.60 5.32 -0.34
CA PHE A 274 15.83 5.34 0.91
C PHE A 274 16.30 4.26 1.90
N ASN A 275 16.69 3.07 1.42
CA ASN A 275 17.29 2.03 2.25
C ASN A 275 18.61 2.51 2.87
N GLN A 276 19.45 3.20 2.10
CA GLN A 276 20.73 3.72 2.58
C GLN A 276 20.53 4.78 3.68
N ASP A 277 19.63 5.74 3.47
CA ASP A 277 19.30 6.76 4.49
C ASP A 277 18.76 6.10 5.77
N TYR A 278 17.91 5.08 5.62
CA TYR A 278 17.34 4.33 6.73
C TYR A 278 18.41 3.54 7.50
N ASP A 279 19.31 2.85 6.80
CA ASP A 279 20.41 2.11 7.42
C ASP A 279 21.41 3.04 8.12
N ASN A 280 21.72 4.18 7.51
CA ASN A 280 22.59 5.21 8.07
C ASN A 280 21.99 5.81 9.36
N TYR A 281 20.69 6.12 9.34
CA TYR A 281 19.97 6.59 10.51
C TYR A 281 20.04 5.57 11.66
N HIS A 282 19.74 4.31 11.39
CA HIS A 282 19.76 3.27 12.44
C HIS A 282 21.17 2.99 12.97
N SER A 283 22.18 3.05 12.10
CA SER A 283 23.57 2.83 12.48
C SER A 283 24.11 3.95 13.37
N ASN A 284 23.68 5.19 13.13
CA ASN A 284 24.13 6.39 13.85
C ASN A 284 23.06 6.96 14.80
N LYS A 285 22.01 6.20 15.10
CA LYS A 285 20.83 6.66 15.86
C LYS A 285 21.19 7.30 17.20
N ARG A 286 22.21 6.77 17.87
CA ARG A 286 22.69 7.28 19.16
C ARG A 286 23.30 8.68 19.09
N ASP A 287 23.84 9.06 17.93
CA ASP A 287 24.42 10.39 17.71
C ASP A 287 23.39 11.35 17.11
N ILE A 288 22.45 10.83 16.33
CA ILE A 288 21.38 11.62 15.67
C ILE A 288 20.28 12.02 16.66
N ASP A 289 19.74 11.07 17.43
CA ASP A 289 18.57 11.30 18.27
C ASP A 289 18.76 12.41 19.32
N PRO A 290 19.92 12.57 19.99
CA PRO A 290 20.13 13.69 20.91
C PRO A 290 20.05 15.07 20.22
N ILE A 291 20.52 15.16 18.97
CA ILE A 291 20.42 16.39 18.18
C ILE A 291 18.94 16.65 17.82
N LEU A 292 18.21 15.60 17.42
CA LEU A 292 16.77 15.69 17.14
C LEU A 292 15.97 16.10 18.37
N GLU A 293 16.30 15.57 19.55
CA GLU A 293 15.67 15.93 20.82
C GLU A 293 15.86 17.42 21.14
N GLN A 294 17.08 17.92 21.01
CA GLN A 294 17.36 19.35 21.22
C GLN A 294 16.55 20.23 20.25
N ILE A 295 16.48 19.85 18.97
CA ILE A 295 15.70 20.57 17.98
C ILE A 295 14.22 20.52 18.35
N TYR A 296 13.68 19.34 18.65
CA TYR A 296 12.28 19.12 19.02
C TYR A 296 11.84 19.98 20.20
N LEU A 297 12.62 19.98 21.28
CA LEU A 297 12.32 20.75 22.50
C LEU A 297 12.40 22.28 22.27
N THR A 298 13.26 22.73 21.36
CA THR A 298 13.42 24.16 21.06
C THR A 298 12.42 24.68 20.01
N HIS A 299 11.68 23.78 19.34
CA HIS A 299 10.75 24.10 18.27
C HIS A 299 9.33 23.60 18.58
N GLU A 300 8.85 23.94 19.78
CA GLU A 300 7.45 23.71 20.19
C GLU A 300 7.03 22.24 20.09
N HIS A 301 7.93 21.30 20.43
CA HIS A 301 7.67 19.87 20.37
C HIS A 301 7.29 19.40 18.95
N SER A 302 7.98 19.93 17.93
CA SER A 302 7.81 19.53 16.52
C SER A 302 9.12 19.57 15.74
N LEU A 303 9.21 18.71 14.72
CA LEU A 303 10.21 18.82 13.65
C LEU A 303 9.61 19.33 12.33
N HIS A 304 8.35 19.78 12.32
CA HIS A 304 7.76 20.52 11.19
C HIS A 304 8.34 21.94 11.14
N ILE A 305 9.64 22.01 10.85
CA ILE A 305 10.42 23.24 10.88
C ILE A 305 10.41 23.89 9.51
N GLY A 306 10.29 25.21 9.47
CA GLY A 306 10.43 26.00 8.25
C GLY A 306 11.47 27.10 8.38
N LYS A 307 11.76 27.73 7.25
CA LYS A 307 12.57 28.95 7.18
C LYS A 307 11.92 29.90 6.18
N ASN A 308 11.69 31.14 6.59
CA ASN A 308 11.04 32.17 5.75
C ASN A 308 9.64 31.74 5.26
N ASN A 309 8.83 31.16 6.14
CA ASN A 309 7.50 30.60 5.89
C ASN A 309 7.47 29.46 4.85
N CYS A 310 8.61 28.83 4.57
CA CYS A 310 8.72 27.69 3.68
C CYS A 310 9.15 26.44 4.48
N SER A 311 8.39 25.36 4.35
CA SER A 311 8.74 24.05 4.90
C SER A 311 8.33 22.93 3.93
N ARG A 312 9.11 21.86 3.94
CA ARG A 312 8.79 20.55 3.36
C ARG A 312 9.04 19.43 4.37
N ASN A 313 9.06 19.76 5.67
CA ASN A 313 9.25 18.79 6.77
C ASN A 313 7.97 18.06 7.20
N ILE A 314 6.88 18.28 6.47
CA ILE A 314 5.69 17.43 6.53
C ILE A 314 6.04 16.02 6.06
N LEU A 315 5.34 15.00 6.59
CA LEU A 315 5.56 13.61 6.21
C LEU A 315 5.13 13.33 4.76
N MET A 316 4.12 14.08 4.31
CA MET A 316 3.57 14.00 2.96
C MET A 316 2.76 15.26 2.61
N LEU A 317 2.74 15.60 1.31
CA LEU A 317 1.98 16.72 0.74
C LEU A 317 0.49 16.42 0.61
#